data_AF-A0A816DWN4-F1
#
_entry.id   AF-A0A816DWN4-F1
#
_cell.length_a   1.000
_cell.length_b   1.000
_cell.length_c   1.000
_cell.angle_alpha   90.00
_cell.angle_beta   90.00
_cell.angle_gamma   90.00
#
_symmetry.space_group_name_H-M   'P 1'
#
loop_
_entity.id
_entity.type
_entity.pdbx_description
1 polymer ?
#
loop_
_entity_poly.entity_id
_entity_poly.type
_entity_poly.pdbx_seq_one_letter_code
_entity_poly.pdbx_strand_id
1 'polypeptide(L)'
;MEKTILITGGNTGIGYETAKDLLRRNARVVIACRNLVKGREAIENLLKETNCSKTNLRLMECDLSSLNSVRKFAKLFNEEENHLDVLICNAGLGYSPQKQTEDGFDSVIQSNYLSHFLLTNLLLDKLKKSESARIINVSSDLHRLVTKPIDWSDAFTQRNSLGMMGSYPVSKLFQILSSYQFKTNLSDDEHVNVFCLTPGFVSTSIKDPLEEKIGSLLSLIYYPIMCISKWVFAKTAQCGAQTSIYCAVEPSLDRSKSLYFQNCAVCPSSPLSIDPESARKLWDLSCQAVGL
;
A
#
# COMPACT_ATOMS: atom_id res chain seq x y z
N MET A 1 -11.81 13.23 -18.52
CA MET A 1 -11.33 11.96 -19.11
C MET A 1 -11.51 10.86 -18.08
N GLU A 2 -11.92 9.68 -18.52
CA GLU A 2 -12.01 8.49 -17.68
C GLU A 2 -10.60 8.06 -17.27
N LYS A 3 -10.29 8.07 -15.97
CA LYS A 3 -8.98 7.63 -15.45
C LYS A 3 -8.98 6.13 -15.19
N THR A 4 -7.91 5.43 -15.58
CA THR A 4 -7.67 4.03 -15.21
C THR A 4 -6.87 3.95 -13.93
N ILE A 5 -7.42 3.27 -12.93
CA ILE A 5 -6.88 3.21 -11.57
C ILE A 5 -6.72 1.76 -11.14
N LEU A 6 -5.51 1.39 -10.73
CA LEU A 6 -5.20 0.08 -10.17
C LEU A 6 -5.11 0.18 -8.64
N ILE A 7 -5.85 -0.66 -7.91
CA ILE A 7 -5.85 -0.70 -6.45
C ILE A 7 -5.52 -2.11 -5.96
N THR A 8 -4.41 -2.26 -5.24
CA THR A 8 -4.11 -3.51 -4.53
C THR A 8 -4.94 -3.59 -3.25
N GLY A 9 -5.56 -4.74 -3.00
CA GLY A 9 -6.44 -4.92 -1.84
C GLY A 9 -7.72 -4.07 -1.90
N GLY A 10 -8.17 -3.72 -3.10
CA GLY A 10 -9.40 -2.95 -3.32
C GLY A 10 -10.70 -3.69 -2.98
N ASN A 11 -10.62 -4.95 -2.52
CA ASN A 11 -11.78 -5.78 -2.21
C ASN A 11 -12.24 -5.68 -0.74
N THR A 12 -11.49 -5.01 0.15
CA THR A 12 -11.86 -4.84 1.56
C THR A 12 -11.39 -3.49 2.13
N GLY A 13 -11.99 -3.10 3.27
CA GLY A 13 -11.51 -2.00 4.11
C GLY A 13 -11.32 -0.68 3.36
N ILE A 14 -10.17 -0.03 3.59
CA ILE A 14 -9.82 1.27 3.00
C ILE A 14 -9.76 1.19 1.47
N GLY A 15 -9.23 0.09 0.92
CA GLY A 15 -9.15 -0.12 -0.53
C GLY A 15 -10.53 -0.20 -1.19
N TYR A 16 -11.49 -0.89 -0.54
CA TYR A 16 -12.88 -0.98 -1.01
C TYR A 16 -13.56 0.39 -1.04
N GLU A 17 -13.45 1.16 0.04
CA GLU A 17 -14.04 2.51 0.10
C GLU A 17 -13.37 3.48 -0.89
N THR A 18 -12.06 3.31 -1.12
CA THR A 18 -11.33 4.06 -2.17
C THR A 18 -11.85 3.68 -3.56
N ALA A 19 -11.99 2.39 -3.86
CA ALA A 19 -12.55 1.92 -5.13
C ALA A 19 -13.97 2.45 -5.35
N LYS A 20 -14.82 2.41 -4.32
CA LYS A 20 -16.20 2.89 -4.36
C LYS A 20 -16.29 4.37 -4.74
N ASP A 21 -15.48 5.23 -4.11
CA ASP A 21 -15.49 6.66 -4.42
C ASP A 21 -15.02 6.92 -5.86
N LEU A 22 -13.96 6.25 -6.31
CA LEU A 22 -13.42 6.40 -7.66
C LEU A 22 -14.38 5.91 -8.75
N LEU A 23 -15.10 4.81 -8.50
CA LEU A 23 -16.17 4.34 -9.41
C LEU A 23 -17.32 5.34 -9.52
N ARG A 24 -17.72 6.00 -8.41
CA ARG A 24 -18.73 7.07 -8.43
C ARG A 24 -18.29 8.31 -9.22
N ARG A 25 -16.98 8.49 -9.38
CA ARG A 25 -16.38 9.52 -10.24
C ARG A 25 -16.21 9.07 -11.68
N ASN A 26 -16.82 7.94 -12.05
CA ASN A 26 -16.76 7.34 -13.38
C ASN A 26 -15.34 6.96 -13.82
N ALA A 27 -14.48 6.55 -12.87
CA ALA A 27 -13.17 5.99 -13.18
C ALA A 27 -13.28 4.51 -13.58
N ARG A 28 -12.32 4.05 -14.40
CA ARG A 28 -12.06 2.63 -14.63
C ARG A 28 -11.18 2.10 -13.49
N VAL A 29 -11.70 1.20 -12.67
CA VAL A 29 -10.99 0.63 -11.51
C VAL A 29 -10.67 -0.84 -11.74
N VAL A 30 -9.38 -1.18 -11.59
CA VAL A 30 -8.89 -2.55 -11.54
C VAL A 30 -8.55 -2.88 -10.09
N ILE A 31 -9.24 -3.87 -9.53
CA ILE A 31 -8.96 -4.41 -8.19
C ILE A 31 -8.02 -5.60 -8.33
N ALA A 32 -6.84 -5.48 -7.74
CA ALA A 32 -5.88 -6.57 -7.62
C ALA A 32 -5.97 -7.19 -6.22
N CYS A 33 -6.28 -8.48 -6.12
CA CYS A 33 -6.31 -9.18 -4.84
C CYS A 33 -6.00 -10.68 -4.97
N ARG A 34 -5.58 -11.29 -3.87
CA ARG A 34 -5.24 -12.72 -3.82
C ARG A 34 -6.46 -13.63 -3.87
N ASN A 35 -7.51 -13.30 -3.10
CA ASN A 35 -8.68 -14.17 -2.97
C ASN A 35 -9.77 -13.73 -3.96
N LEU A 36 -9.84 -14.40 -5.11
CA LEU A 36 -10.82 -14.08 -6.15
C LEU A 36 -12.28 -14.30 -5.73
N VAL A 37 -12.56 -15.17 -4.76
CA VAL A 37 -13.93 -15.38 -4.26
C VAL A 37 -14.41 -14.12 -3.54
N LYS A 38 -13.63 -13.66 -2.54
CA LYS A 38 -13.88 -12.38 -1.85
C LYS A 38 -13.82 -11.19 -2.79
N GLY A 39 -12.96 -11.26 -3.80
CA GLY A 39 -12.88 -10.27 -4.87
C GLY A 39 -14.21 -10.16 -5.63
N ARG A 40 -14.79 -11.28 -6.08
CA ARG A 40 -16.06 -11.28 -6.81
C ARG A 40 -17.23 -10.75 -5.97
N GLU A 41 -17.30 -11.12 -4.69
CA GLU A 41 -18.28 -10.56 -3.75
C GLU A 41 -18.16 -9.04 -3.65
N ALA A 42 -16.93 -8.52 -3.54
CA ALA A 42 -16.69 -7.09 -3.50
C ALA A 42 -17.10 -6.39 -4.82
N ILE A 43 -16.83 -7.00 -5.97
CA ILE A 43 -17.23 -6.47 -7.28
C ILE A 43 -18.76 -6.34 -7.35
N GLU A 44 -19.51 -7.37 -6.95
CA GLU A 44 -20.97 -7.34 -6.95
C GLU A 44 -21.54 -6.24 -6.05
N ASN A 45 -20.96 -6.07 -4.86
CA ASN A 45 -21.37 -5.01 -3.94
C ASN A 45 -21.03 -3.62 -4.47
N LEU A 46 -19.84 -3.42 -5.04
CA LEU A 46 -19.44 -2.15 -5.65
C LEU A 46 -20.35 -1.77 -6.82
N LEU A 47 -20.72 -2.72 -7.69
CA LEU A 47 -21.65 -2.47 -8.79
C LEU A 47 -23.01 -1.99 -8.26
N LYS A 48 -23.54 -2.63 -7.22
CA LYS A 48 -24.81 -2.24 -6.57
C LYS A 48 -24.71 -0.88 -5.86
N GLU A 49 -23.63 -0.61 -5.15
CA GLU A 49 -23.44 0.60 -4.33
C GLU A 49 -23.10 1.86 -5.14
N THR A 50 -22.60 1.69 -6.36
CA THR A 50 -22.11 2.79 -7.22
C THR A 50 -22.96 2.99 -8.46
N ASN A 51 -23.74 1.98 -8.88
CA ASN A 51 -24.44 1.95 -10.17
C ASN A 51 -23.51 2.21 -11.37
N CYS A 52 -22.22 1.90 -11.25
CA CYS A 52 -21.26 2.06 -12.35
C CYS A 52 -21.45 0.96 -13.41
N SER A 53 -20.92 1.20 -14.61
CA SER A 53 -20.89 0.16 -15.64
C SER A 53 -19.95 -0.97 -15.22
N LYS A 54 -20.34 -2.22 -15.50
CA LYS A 54 -19.48 -3.40 -15.31
C LYS A 54 -18.16 -3.29 -16.09
N THR A 55 -18.13 -2.52 -17.19
CA THR A 55 -16.89 -2.26 -17.93
C THR A 55 -15.89 -1.42 -17.14
N ASN A 56 -16.35 -0.61 -16.19
CA ASN A 56 -15.50 0.28 -15.40
C ASN A 56 -14.86 -0.44 -14.19
N LEU A 57 -15.19 -1.71 -13.96
CA LEU A 57 -14.72 -2.44 -12.79
C LEU A 57 -14.20 -3.83 -13.18
N ARG A 58 -12.91 -4.06 -12.95
CA ARG A 58 -12.24 -5.33 -13.25
C ARG A 58 -11.62 -5.93 -12.00
N LEU A 59 -11.67 -7.26 -11.91
CA LEU A 59 -10.95 -8.03 -10.89
C LEU A 59 -9.81 -8.79 -11.55
N MET A 60 -8.64 -8.74 -10.92
CA MET A 60 -7.45 -9.48 -11.35
C MET A 60 -6.75 -10.11 -10.14
N GLU A 61 -6.20 -11.30 -10.32
CA GLU A 61 -5.50 -12.02 -9.26
C GLU A 61 -4.10 -11.46 -9.07
N CYS A 62 -3.73 -11.14 -7.84
CA CYS A 62 -2.37 -10.75 -7.48
C CYS A 62 -2.08 -11.17 -6.04
N ASP A 63 -1.11 -12.06 -5.86
CA ASP A 63 -0.60 -12.45 -4.55
C ASP A 63 0.71 -11.73 -4.27
N LEU A 64 0.65 -10.72 -3.39
CA LEU A 64 1.83 -9.95 -2.98
C LEU A 64 2.81 -10.76 -2.10
N SER A 65 2.49 -12.00 -1.74
CA SER A 65 3.41 -12.91 -1.06
C SER A 65 4.27 -13.75 -2.01
N SER A 66 4.13 -13.56 -3.33
CA SER A 66 4.90 -14.23 -4.39
C SER A 66 5.36 -13.22 -5.46
N LEU A 67 6.66 -13.01 -5.62
CA LEU A 67 7.20 -12.11 -6.66
C LEU A 67 6.85 -12.61 -8.08
N ASN A 68 6.75 -13.92 -8.27
CA ASN A 68 6.29 -14.51 -9.52
C ASN A 68 4.82 -14.16 -9.82
N SER A 69 3.95 -14.18 -8.81
CA SER A 69 2.56 -13.73 -8.95
C SER A 69 2.48 -12.26 -9.38
N VAL A 70 3.29 -11.39 -8.76
CA VAL A 70 3.39 -9.96 -9.13
C VAL A 70 3.81 -9.78 -10.59
N ARG A 71 4.82 -10.53 -11.06
CA ARG A 71 5.28 -10.46 -12.46
C ARG A 71 4.20 -10.91 -13.45
N LYS A 72 3.50 -12.02 -13.15
CA LYS A 72 2.37 -12.50 -13.96
C LYS A 72 1.24 -11.48 -14.02
N PHE A 73 0.88 -10.91 -12.87
CA PHE A 73 -0.12 -9.85 -12.79
C PHE A 73 0.29 -8.63 -13.63
N ALA A 74 1.51 -8.12 -13.48
CA ALA A 74 1.98 -6.94 -14.19
C ALA A 74 2.03 -7.18 -15.71
N LYS A 75 2.47 -8.36 -16.14
CA LYS A 75 2.43 -8.78 -17.55
C LYS A 75 1.00 -8.73 -18.10
N LEU A 76 0.06 -9.40 -17.43
CA LEU A 76 -1.33 -9.45 -17.85
C LEU A 76 -1.96 -8.04 -17.87
N PHE A 77 -1.71 -7.23 -16.86
CA PHE A 77 -2.17 -5.84 -16.81
C PHE A 77 -1.59 -5.02 -17.98
N ASN A 78 -0.31 -5.20 -18.29
CA ASN A 78 0.33 -4.51 -19.40
C ASN A 78 -0.25 -4.89 -20.77
N GLU A 79 -0.66 -6.15 -20.94
CA GLU A 79 -1.30 -6.68 -22.15
C GLU A 79 -2.77 -6.25 -22.30
N GLU A 80 -3.54 -6.23 -21.22
CA GLU A 80 -5.00 -6.08 -21.27
C GLU A 80 -5.51 -4.66 -20.99
N GLU A 81 -4.74 -3.84 -20.27
CA GLU A 81 -5.13 -2.48 -19.92
C GLU A 81 -4.33 -1.47 -20.76
N ASN A 82 -4.99 -0.62 -21.53
CA ASN A 82 -4.30 0.30 -22.43
C ASN A 82 -3.54 1.42 -21.70
N HIS A 83 -4.00 1.80 -20.51
CA HIS A 83 -3.56 2.98 -19.80
C HIS A 83 -3.54 2.77 -18.28
N LEU A 84 -2.74 3.56 -17.57
CA LEU A 84 -2.73 3.58 -16.11
C LEU A 84 -2.42 5.00 -15.62
N ASP A 85 -3.40 5.63 -15.00
CA ASP A 85 -3.26 6.98 -14.43
C ASP A 85 -2.88 6.94 -12.96
N VAL A 86 -3.44 6.00 -12.20
CA VAL A 86 -3.22 5.95 -10.75
C VAL A 86 -2.95 4.53 -10.29
N LEU A 87 -1.82 4.31 -9.62
CA LEU A 87 -1.50 3.09 -8.90
C LEU A 87 -1.64 3.34 -7.40
N ILE A 88 -2.54 2.61 -6.73
CA ILE A 88 -2.75 2.67 -5.29
C ILE A 88 -2.26 1.37 -4.65
N CYS A 89 -1.07 1.41 -4.06
CA CYS A 89 -0.47 0.35 -3.27
C CYS A 89 -1.07 0.36 -1.85
N ASN A 90 -2.29 -0.15 -1.74
CA ASN A 90 -3.09 -0.14 -0.50
C ASN A 90 -3.00 -1.45 0.29
N ALA A 91 -2.84 -2.59 -0.38
CA ALA A 91 -2.81 -3.88 0.31
C ALA A 91 -1.72 -3.94 1.40
N GLY A 92 -1.98 -4.67 2.46
CA GLY A 92 -0.96 -4.91 3.47
C GLY A 92 -1.38 -5.86 4.57
N LEU A 93 -0.39 -6.39 5.26
CA LEU A 93 -0.46 -7.26 6.43
C LEU A 93 0.13 -6.53 7.62
N GLY A 94 -0.55 -6.59 8.78
CA GLY A 94 0.01 -6.15 10.06
C GLY A 94 0.85 -7.23 10.72
N TYR A 95 0.48 -8.48 10.47
CA TYR A 95 1.12 -9.68 10.99
C TYR A 95 0.93 -10.83 10.01
N SER A 96 1.85 -11.79 10.01
CA SER A 96 1.72 -13.05 9.27
C SER A 96 2.21 -14.21 10.14
N PRO A 97 1.44 -15.31 10.28
CA PRO A 97 1.90 -16.51 10.98
C PRO A 97 3.03 -17.22 10.22
N GLN A 98 2.97 -17.16 8.88
CA GLN A 98 4.09 -17.53 8.03
C GLN A 98 5.12 -16.40 8.08
N LYS A 99 6.26 -16.63 8.73
CA LYS A 99 7.30 -15.61 8.89
C LYS A 99 8.01 -15.29 7.58
N GLN A 100 8.17 -16.28 6.70
CA GLN A 100 8.93 -16.15 5.46
C GLN A 100 8.12 -16.65 4.26
N THR A 101 8.15 -15.90 3.16
CA THR A 101 7.52 -16.25 1.88
C THR A 101 8.32 -17.33 1.13
N GLU A 102 7.77 -17.80 0.01
CA GLU A 102 8.50 -18.69 -0.92
C GLU A 102 9.73 -18.02 -1.55
N ASP A 103 9.72 -16.69 -1.69
CA ASP A 103 10.84 -15.90 -2.19
C ASP A 103 11.95 -15.69 -1.14
N GLY A 104 11.74 -16.17 0.08
CA GLY A 104 12.74 -16.14 1.14
C GLY A 104 12.77 -14.84 1.96
N PHE A 105 11.78 -13.95 1.82
CA PHE A 105 11.69 -12.69 2.56
C PHE A 105 10.70 -12.76 3.72
N ASP A 106 10.81 -11.84 4.67
CA ASP A 106 9.78 -11.64 5.70
C ASP A 106 8.42 -11.36 5.03
N SER A 107 7.39 -12.11 5.42
CA SER A 107 6.07 -12.06 4.75
C SER A 107 5.40 -10.70 4.80
N VAL A 108 5.61 -9.93 5.89
CA VAL A 108 5.04 -8.60 6.06
C VAL A 108 5.81 -7.59 5.21
N ILE A 109 7.14 -7.64 5.23
CA ILE A 109 7.99 -6.77 4.40
C ILE A 109 7.73 -7.02 2.93
N GLN A 110 7.68 -8.28 2.50
CA GLN A 110 7.44 -8.57 1.09
C GLN A 110 6.07 -8.07 0.63
N SER A 111 5.01 -8.46 1.34
CA SER A 111 3.64 -8.13 0.95
C SER A 111 3.38 -6.62 0.96
N ASN A 112 3.90 -5.91 1.98
CA ASN A 112 3.66 -4.48 2.12
C ASN A 112 4.58 -3.64 1.22
N TYR A 113 5.83 -4.08 1.05
CA TYR A 113 6.88 -3.28 0.42
C TYR A 113 7.45 -3.90 -0.85
N LEU A 114 8.21 -5.00 -0.78
CA LEU A 114 8.97 -5.49 -1.95
C LEU A 114 8.08 -5.81 -3.16
N SER A 115 6.92 -6.40 -2.93
CA SER A 115 5.98 -6.73 -4.01
C SER A 115 5.35 -5.48 -4.63
N HIS A 116 5.08 -4.44 -3.84
CA HIS A 116 4.63 -3.14 -4.38
C HIS A 116 5.75 -2.39 -5.09
N PHE A 117 6.98 -2.48 -4.58
CA PHE A 117 8.16 -1.93 -5.22
C PHE A 117 8.36 -2.55 -6.61
N LEU A 118 8.34 -3.88 -6.70
CA LEU A 118 8.41 -4.61 -7.95
C LEU A 118 7.25 -4.23 -8.89
N LEU A 119 6.01 -4.26 -8.38
CA LEU A 119 4.81 -3.93 -9.15
C LEU A 119 4.89 -2.52 -9.76
N THR A 120 5.31 -1.55 -8.96
CA THR A 120 5.43 -0.15 -9.41
C THR A 120 6.44 -0.01 -10.54
N ASN A 121 7.61 -0.64 -10.40
CA ASN A 121 8.64 -0.61 -11.45
C ASN A 121 8.17 -1.31 -12.73
N LEU A 122 7.49 -2.46 -12.63
CA LEU A 122 6.98 -3.20 -13.81
C LEU A 122 5.85 -2.48 -14.55
N LEU A 123 5.15 -1.54 -13.90
CA LEU A 123 4.08 -0.75 -14.47
C LEU A 123 4.50 0.70 -14.81
N LEU A 124 5.76 1.05 -14.54
CA LEU A 124 6.26 2.42 -14.65
C LEU A 124 6.14 2.98 -16.07
N ASP A 125 6.51 2.20 -17.09
CA ASP A 125 6.41 2.64 -18.48
C ASP A 125 4.96 2.93 -18.92
N LYS A 126 3.98 2.28 -18.30
CA LYS A 126 2.56 2.57 -18.57
C LYS A 126 2.10 3.82 -17.83
N LEU A 127 2.54 4.01 -16.59
CA LEU A 127 2.31 5.25 -15.83
C LEU A 127 2.89 6.47 -16.54
N LYS A 128 4.12 6.37 -17.07
CA LYS A 128 4.79 7.46 -17.81
C LYS A 128 4.04 7.93 -19.07
N LYS A 129 3.10 7.13 -19.59
CA LYS A 129 2.25 7.50 -20.72
C LYS A 129 1.03 8.34 -20.31
N SER A 130 0.74 8.45 -19.02
CA SER A 130 -0.31 9.35 -18.51
C SER A 130 0.19 10.78 -18.42
N GLU A 131 -0.70 11.74 -18.69
CA GLU A 131 -0.41 13.18 -18.58
C GLU A 131 -0.21 13.63 -17.13
N SER A 132 -0.75 12.90 -16.16
CA SER A 132 -0.51 13.12 -14.74
C SER A 132 -0.73 11.82 -13.97
N ALA A 133 0.28 10.95 -14.06
CA ALA A 133 0.29 9.69 -13.35
C ALA A 133 0.52 9.90 -11.84
N ARG A 134 -0.07 9.03 -11.02
CA ARG A 134 0.07 9.08 -9.56
C ARG A 134 0.33 7.70 -8.99
N ILE A 135 1.41 7.55 -8.24
CA ILE A 135 1.72 6.37 -7.43
C ILE A 135 1.41 6.71 -5.98
N ILE A 136 0.56 5.95 -5.32
CA ILE A 136 0.09 6.20 -3.96
C ILE A 136 0.41 5.00 -3.07
N ASN A 137 1.35 5.19 -2.14
CA ASN A 137 1.77 4.18 -1.16
C ASN A 137 1.07 4.39 0.19
N VAL A 138 0.21 3.44 0.59
CA VAL A 138 -0.50 3.51 1.88
C VAL A 138 0.38 2.98 3.01
N SER A 139 1.00 3.91 3.74
CA SER A 139 1.83 3.68 4.90
C SER A 139 1.03 3.74 6.22
N SER A 140 1.67 3.99 7.36
CA SER A 140 1.08 4.04 8.70
C SER A 140 1.90 4.94 9.63
N ASP A 141 1.27 5.61 10.59
CA ASP A 141 1.97 6.29 11.70
C ASP A 141 2.90 5.36 12.49
N LEU A 142 2.70 4.03 12.44
CA LEU A 142 3.58 3.08 13.10
C LEU A 142 5.01 3.08 12.53
N HIS A 143 5.26 3.66 11.34
CA HIS A 143 6.64 3.86 10.85
C HIS A 143 7.50 4.68 11.83
N ARG A 144 6.88 5.55 12.64
CA ARG A 144 7.56 6.41 13.63
C ARG A 144 8.10 5.62 14.83
N LEU A 145 7.66 4.38 15.01
CA LEU A 145 8.15 3.50 16.07
C LEU A 145 9.53 2.92 15.74
N VAL A 146 9.98 3.03 14.50
CA VAL A 146 11.35 2.73 14.12
C VAL A 146 12.22 3.91 14.55
N THR A 147 12.96 3.73 15.64
CA THR A 147 13.84 4.77 16.22
C THR A 147 15.32 4.46 16.07
N LYS A 148 15.66 3.21 15.72
CA LYS A 148 17.03 2.77 15.47
C LYS A 148 17.33 2.72 13.97
N PRO A 149 18.57 2.96 13.56
CA PRO A 149 18.99 2.72 12.17
C PRO A 149 18.67 1.29 11.73
N ILE A 150 18.38 1.14 10.44
CA ILE A 150 18.09 -0.15 9.83
C ILE A 150 19.39 -0.96 9.72
N ASP A 151 19.34 -2.21 10.15
CA ASP A 151 20.39 -3.17 9.83
C ASP A 151 20.19 -3.64 8.38
N TRP A 152 21.02 -3.09 7.50
CA TRP A 152 20.96 -3.34 6.07
C TRP A 152 21.45 -4.74 5.66
N SER A 153 22.19 -5.44 6.53
CA SER A 153 22.64 -6.81 6.25
C SER A 153 21.50 -7.82 6.24
N ASP A 154 20.36 -7.46 6.84
CA ASP A 154 19.18 -8.31 6.98
C ASP A 154 17.87 -7.51 6.83
N ALA A 155 17.88 -6.49 5.95
CA ALA A 155 16.78 -5.54 5.83
C ALA A 155 15.42 -6.22 5.54
N PHE A 156 15.43 -7.30 4.74
CA PHE A 156 14.22 -7.94 4.22
C PHE A 156 13.87 -9.29 4.85
N THR A 157 14.75 -9.89 5.65
CA THR A 157 14.41 -11.14 6.35
C THR A 157 14.23 -10.94 7.86
N GLN A 158 14.68 -9.80 8.41
CA GLN A 158 14.44 -9.36 9.80
C GLN A 158 14.62 -10.47 10.83
N ARG A 159 15.59 -11.37 10.62
CA ARG A 159 15.88 -12.49 11.54
C ARG A 159 16.22 -11.97 12.93
N ASN A 160 16.69 -10.72 13.04
CA ASN A 160 17.25 -10.14 14.27
C ASN A 160 16.61 -8.82 14.79
N SER A 161 15.47 -8.33 14.28
CA SER A 161 14.84 -7.09 14.79
C SER A 161 13.32 -7.13 14.56
N LEU A 162 12.37 -6.74 15.41
CA LEU A 162 12.21 -5.67 16.41
C LEU A 162 11.30 -6.21 17.54
N GLY A 163 11.85 -6.91 18.53
CA GLY A 163 11.14 -7.28 19.77
C GLY A 163 9.64 -7.64 19.60
N MET A 164 8.76 -6.99 20.37
CA MET A 164 7.31 -7.24 20.30
C MET A 164 6.62 -6.68 19.04
N MET A 165 7.14 -5.61 18.44
CA MET A 165 6.49 -4.84 17.36
C MET A 165 6.57 -5.49 15.96
N GLY A 166 7.55 -6.37 15.72
CA GLY A 166 7.69 -7.11 14.47
C GLY A 166 8.03 -6.24 13.24
N SER A 167 7.87 -6.81 12.05
CA SER A 167 8.33 -6.25 10.77
C SER A 167 7.41 -5.17 10.17
N TYR A 168 6.22 -4.94 10.77
CA TYR A 168 5.23 -4.01 10.22
C TYR A 168 5.70 -2.55 10.21
N PRO A 169 6.13 -1.94 11.34
CA PRO A 169 6.70 -0.59 11.36
C PRO A 169 7.79 -0.36 10.30
N VAL A 170 8.68 -1.35 10.14
CA VAL A 170 9.78 -1.29 9.17
C VAL A 170 9.24 -1.30 7.74
N SER A 171 8.31 -2.20 7.43
CA SER A 171 7.69 -2.25 6.10
C SER A 171 7.03 -0.91 5.72
N LYS A 172 6.43 -0.21 6.70
CA LYS A 172 5.79 1.09 6.52
C LYS A 172 6.80 2.23 6.40
N LEU A 173 7.93 2.15 7.08
CA LEU A 173 9.07 3.03 6.86
C LEU A 173 9.67 2.87 5.46
N PHE A 174 9.85 1.63 4.98
CA PHE A 174 10.40 1.34 3.66
C PHE A 174 9.54 1.91 2.53
N GLN A 175 8.20 1.86 2.65
CA GLN A 175 7.30 2.51 1.69
C GLN A 175 7.57 4.01 1.57
N ILE A 176 7.87 4.70 2.68
CA ILE A 176 8.16 6.15 2.69
C ILE A 176 9.54 6.40 2.06
N LEU A 177 10.60 5.74 2.55
CA LEU A 177 11.96 5.88 2.02
C LEU A 177 12.00 5.63 0.51
N SER A 178 11.37 4.54 0.07
CA SER A 178 11.31 4.19 -1.34
C SER A 178 10.52 5.21 -2.15
N SER A 179 9.50 5.87 -1.59
CA SER A 179 8.78 6.94 -2.30
C SER A 179 9.66 8.16 -2.54
N TYR A 180 10.50 8.53 -1.56
CA TYR A 180 11.51 9.58 -1.74
C TYR A 180 12.52 9.22 -2.82
N GLN A 181 13.09 8.01 -2.78
CA GLN A 181 14.06 7.59 -3.79
C GLN A 181 13.43 7.44 -5.17
N PHE A 182 12.18 6.97 -5.26
CA PHE A 182 11.46 6.88 -6.53
C PHE A 182 11.35 8.26 -7.18
N LYS A 183 10.98 9.28 -6.40
CA LYS A 183 10.89 10.66 -6.89
C LYS A 183 12.24 11.21 -7.35
N THR A 184 13.33 10.87 -6.67
CA THR A 184 14.70 11.23 -7.10
C THR A 184 15.12 10.56 -8.40
N ASN A 185 14.62 9.35 -8.67
CA ASN A 185 14.96 8.58 -9.86
C ASN A 185 14.12 8.95 -11.09
N LEU A 186 13.00 9.66 -10.90
CA LEU A 186 12.20 10.20 -11.99
C LEU A 186 12.84 11.49 -12.51
N SER A 187 12.85 11.66 -13.83
CA SER A 187 13.29 12.91 -14.43
C SER A 187 12.19 13.98 -14.37
N ASP A 188 12.56 15.26 -14.40
CA ASP A 188 11.61 16.38 -14.27
C ASP A 188 10.54 16.43 -15.39
N ASP A 189 10.83 15.82 -16.54
CA ASP A 189 9.92 15.68 -17.68
C ASP A 189 8.95 14.49 -17.55
N GLU A 190 9.17 13.60 -16.58
CA GLU A 190 8.26 12.49 -16.32
C GLU A 190 7.08 12.96 -15.46
N HIS A 191 5.89 12.97 -16.04
CA HIS A 191 4.64 13.41 -15.39
C HIS A 191 4.09 12.41 -14.35
N VAL A 192 4.98 11.80 -13.57
CA VAL A 192 4.64 10.80 -12.55
C VAL A 192 4.83 11.40 -11.16
N ASN A 193 3.74 11.59 -10.44
CA ASN A 193 3.74 12.01 -9.06
C ASN A 193 3.77 10.80 -8.13
N VAL A 194 4.64 10.84 -7.12
CA VAL A 194 4.69 9.82 -6.07
C VAL A 194 4.12 10.43 -4.79
N PHE A 195 3.23 9.72 -4.12
CA PHE A 195 2.68 10.10 -2.83
C PHE A 195 2.72 8.91 -1.88
N CYS A 196 2.93 9.22 -0.61
CA CYS A 196 2.82 8.28 0.48
C CYS A 196 1.93 8.90 1.55
N LEU A 197 1.14 8.10 2.24
CA LEU A 197 0.18 8.62 3.20
C LEU A 197 -0.02 7.70 4.39
N THR A 198 -0.57 8.23 5.47
CA THR A 198 -1.18 7.42 6.52
C THR A 198 -2.68 7.68 6.60
N PRO A 199 -3.51 6.62 6.69
CA PRO A 199 -4.95 6.79 6.85
C PRO A 199 -5.35 7.19 8.28
N GLY A 200 -4.39 7.22 9.22
CA GLY A 200 -4.61 7.36 10.66
C GLY A 200 -5.03 6.05 11.32
N PHE A 201 -5.55 6.13 12.54
CA PHE A 201 -6.05 4.97 13.28
C PHE A 201 -7.43 4.56 12.72
N VAL A 202 -7.46 3.50 11.91
CA VAL A 202 -8.67 3.01 11.23
C VAL A 202 -8.98 1.60 11.71
N SER A 203 -10.26 1.32 11.98
CA SER A 203 -10.71 -0.04 12.28
C SER A 203 -10.65 -0.84 10.98
N THR A 204 -9.54 -1.57 10.79
CA THR A 204 -9.32 -2.41 9.61
C THR A 204 -9.17 -3.86 10.04
N SER A 205 -9.36 -4.78 9.08
CA SER A 205 -9.16 -6.23 9.28
C SER A 205 -7.69 -6.63 9.48
N ILE A 206 -6.78 -5.66 9.63
CA ILE A 206 -5.38 -5.89 9.94
C ILE A 206 -5.32 -6.44 11.37
N LYS A 207 -4.92 -7.72 11.49
CA LYS A 207 -4.70 -8.37 12.79
C LYS A 207 -3.63 -7.62 13.59
N ASP A 208 -3.89 -7.40 14.87
CA ASP A 208 -2.92 -6.77 15.75
C ASP A 208 -1.82 -7.79 16.13
N PRO A 209 -0.53 -7.50 15.91
CA PRO A 209 0.57 -8.35 16.39
C PRO A 209 0.53 -8.69 17.88
N LEU A 210 -0.10 -7.85 18.70
CA LEU A 210 -0.29 -8.06 20.14
C LEU A 210 -1.38 -9.10 20.45
N GLU A 211 -2.46 -9.19 19.66
CA GLU A 211 -3.54 -10.18 19.87
C GLU A 211 -3.00 -11.62 19.83
N GLU A 212 -1.96 -11.88 19.03
CA GLU A 212 -1.40 -13.23 18.83
C GLU A 212 -0.21 -13.53 19.80
N LYS A 213 0.41 -12.51 20.42
CA LYS A 213 1.53 -12.68 21.36
C LYS A 213 1.12 -12.72 22.84
N ILE A 214 -0.10 -12.31 23.16
CA ILE A 214 -0.59 -12.22 24.54
C ILE A 214 -1.19 -13.57 24.96
N GLY A 215 -0.71 -14.13 26.08
CA GLY A 215 -1.23 -15.39 26.65
C GLY A 215 -2.72 -15.31 27.02
N SER A 216 -3.38 -16.46 27.12
CA SER A 216 -4.85 -16.60 27.25
C SER A 216 -5.49 -15.82 28.40
N LEU A 217 -4.77 -15.54 29.48
CA LEU A 217 -5.28 -14.77 30.62
C LEU A 217 -5.21 -13.25 30.40
N LEU A 218 -4.16 -12.76 29.75
CA LEU A 218 -3.99 -11.34 29.43
C LEU A 218 -4.84 -10.92 28.22
N SER A 219 -5.15 -11.86 27.31
CA SER A 219 -6.03 -11.60 26.16
C SER A 219 -7.46 -11.29 26.61
N LEU A 220 -7.93 -11.84 27.75
CA LEU A 220 -9.24 -11.54 28.34
C LEU A 220 -9.37 -10.09 28.82
N ILE A 221 -8.26 -9.41 29.12
CA ILE A 221 -8.24 -8.00 29.51
C ILE A 221 -7.93 -7.12 28.30
N TYR A 222 -6.97 -7.53 27.47
CA TYR A 222 -6.53 -6.79 26.28
C TYR A 222 -7.62 -6.68 25.22
N TYR A 223 -8.29 -7.78 24.89
CA TYR A 223 -9.31 -7.83 23.82
C TYR A 223 -10.48 -6.86 24.08
N PRO A 224 -11.15 -6.84 25.25
CA PRO A 224 -12.22 -5.87 25.49
C PRO A 224 -11.72 -4.42 25.49
N ILE A 225 -10.55 -4.13 26.07
CA ILE A 225 -9.95 -2.78 26.03
C ILE A 225 -9.68 -2.36 24.60
N MET A 226 -9.13 -3.25 23.78
CA MET A 226 -8.80 -2.93 22.41
C MET A 226 -10.03 -2.84 21.52
N CYS A 227 -11.04 -3.69 21.71
CA CYS A 227 -12.35 -3.56 21.07
C CYS A 227 -13.01 -2.21 21.42
N ILE A 228 -12.99 -1.80 22.69
CA ILE A 228 -13.50 -0.50 23.12
C ILE A 228 -12.67 0.62 22.51
N SER A 229 -11.33 0.52 22.48
CA SER A 229 -10.47 1.53 21.86
C SER A 229 -10.68 1.65 20.35
N LYS A 230 -10.87 0.52 19.65
CA LYS A 230 -11.20 0.49 18.21
C LYS A 230 -12.59 1.07 17.98
N TRP A 231 -13.55 0.77 18.85
CA TRP A 231 -14.91 1.30 18.75
C TRP A 231 -15.00 2.81 19.03
N VAL A 232 -14.21 3.33 19.98
CA VAL A 232 -14.24 4.74 20.38
C VAL A 232 -13.32 5.63 19.53
N PHE A 233 -12.14 5.14 19.14
CA PHE A 233 -11.10 5.99 18.53
C PHE A 233 -10.76 5.64 17.08
N ALA A 234 -11.15 4.47 16.58
CA ALA A 234 -10.79 4.09 15.22
C ALA A 234 -11.78 4.68 14.21
N LYS A 235 -11.22 5.34 13.19
CA LYS A 235 -11.96 5.81 12.03
C LYS A 235 -12.62 4.64 11.31
N THR A 236 -13.74 4.92 10.65
CA THR A 236 -14.33 4.00 9.68
C THR A 236 -13.39 3.85 8.47
N ALA A 237 -13.53 2.75 7.73
CA ALA A 237 -12.79 2.55 6.48
C ALA A 237 -13.02 3.71 5.49
N GLN A 238 -14.23 4.26 5.45
CA GLN A 238 -14.59 5.40 4.62
C GLN A 238 -13.80 6.66 4.99
N CYS A 239 -13.68 6.95 6.29
CA CYS A 239 -12.84 8.03 6.79
C CYS A 239 -11.35 7.78 6.52
N GLY A 240 -10.90 6.52 6.65
CA GLY A 240 -9.53 6.10 6.33
C GLY A 240 -9.15 6.27 4.85
N ALA A 241 -10.12 6.09 3.95
CA ALA A 241 -9.93 6.22 2.51
C ALA A 241 -9.75 7.67 2.03
N GLN A 242 -10.16 8.66 2.82
CA GLN A 242 -10.20 10.06 2.38
C GLN A 242 -8.85 10.59 1.91
N THR A 243 -7.75 10.26 2.59
CA THR A 243 -6.42 10.72 2.17
C THR A 243 -5.95 10.02 0.90
N SER A 244 -6.26 8.73 0.72
CA SER A 244 -5.98 8.00 -0.52
C SER A 244 -6.76 8.58 -1.71
N ILE A 245 -8.04 8.88 -1.50
CA ILE A 245 -8.91 9.53 -2.50
C ILE A 245 -8.36 10.91 -2.83
N TYR A 246 -8.06 11.73 -1.81
CA TYR A 246 -7.47 13.06 -1.99
C TYR A 246 -6.20 13.02 -2.85
N CYS A 247 -5.24 12.14 -2.50
CA CYS A 247 -4.03 11.95 -3.30
C CYS A 247 -4.33 11.47 -4.74
N ALA A 248 -5.39 10.69 -4.95
CA ALA A 248 -5.77 10.18 -6.27
C ALA A 248 -6.45 11.22 -7.18
N VAL A 249 -7.23 12.15 -6.61
CA VAL A 249 -8.12 13.02 -7.41
C VAL A 249 -7.82 14.51 -7.33
N GLU A 250 -7.11 15.00 -6.31
CA GLU A 250 -6.94 16.44 -6.09
C GLU A 250 -6.05 17.08 -7.18
N PRO A 251 -6.56 18.01 -8.01
CA PRO A 251 -5.78 18.58 -9.12
C PRO A 251 -4.59 19.42 -8.66
N SER A 252 -4.68 20.10 -7.51
CA SER A 252 -3.57 20.92 -6.99
C SER A 252 -2.30 20.10 -6.69
N LEU A 253 -2.43 18.78 -6.55
CA LEU A 253 -1.30 17.88 -6.31
C LEU A 253 -0.47 17.56 -7.57
N ASP A 254 -0.94 17.86 -8.78
CA ASP A 254 -0.20 17.57 -10.03
C ASP A 254 1.16 18.27 -10.09
N ARG A 255 1.33 19.36 -9.34
CA ARG A 255 2.59 20.12 -9.21
C ARG A 255 3.24 19.98 -7.82
N SER A 256 2.77 19.05 -7.00
CA SER A 256 3.21 18.91 -5.62
C SER A 256 4.62 18.35 -5.54
N LYS A 257 5.50 19.09 -4.85
CA LYS A 257 6.80 18.55 -4.42
C LYS A 257 6.67 17.65 -3.19
N SER A 258 5.62 17.84 -2.39
CA SER A 258 5.35 17.10 -1.16
C SER A 258 5.02 15.64 -1.42
N LEU A 259 5.54 14.76 -0.56
CA LEU A 259 5.44 13.31 -0.68
C LEU A 259 4.56 12.66 0.39
N TYR A 260 4.48 13.21 1.61
CA TYR A 260 3.82 12.55 2.74
C TYR A 260 2.55 13.28 3.21
N PHE A 261 1.45 12.54 3.32
CA PHE A 261 0.12 13.08 3.62
C PHE A 261 -0.57 12.37 4.78
N GLN A 262 -1.36 13.15 5.53
CA GLN A 262 -2.26 12.66 6.57
C GLN A 262 -3.46 13.60 6.66
N ASN A 263 -4.67 13.05 6.80
CA ASN A 263 -5.90 13.84 6.87
C ASN A 263 -6.04 14.84 5.70
N CYS A 264 -5.69 14.39 4.48
CA CYS A 264 -5.74 15.21 3.26
C CYS A 264 -4.86 16.47 3.30
N ALA A 265 -3.83 16.49 4.13
CA ALA A 265 -2.86 17.58 4.24
C ALA A 265 -1.43 17.04 4.24
N VAL A 266 -0.49 17.88 3.79
CA VAL A 266 0.95 17.58 3.89
C VAL A 266 1.37 17.53 5.36
N CYS A 267 2.13 16.51 5.74
CA CYS A 267 2.69 16.42 7.09
C CYS A 267 4.12 15.85 7.07
N PRO A 268 4.97 16.16 8.06
CA PRO A 268 6.30 15.59 8.15
C PRO A 268 6.24 14.10 8.57
N SER A 269 6.97 13.24 7.89
CA SER A 269 7.23 11.85 8.31
C SER A 269 8.37 11.77 9.34
N SER A 270 8.78 10.57 9.77
CA SER A 270 9.88 10.44 10.75
C SER A 270 11.24 10.88 10.16
N PRO A 271 12.21 11.34 10.98
CA PRO A 271 13.54 11.72 10.48
C PRO A 271 14.24 10.62 9.70
N LEU A 272 14.13 9.36 10.13
CA LEU A 272 14.71 8.21 9.42
C LEU A 272 14.07 7.98 8.04
N SER A 273 12.85 8.46 7.80
CA SER A 273 12.13 8.24 6.55
C SER A 273 12.52 9.20 5.42
N ILE A 274 13.29 10.24 5.74
CA ILE A 274 13.76 11.27 4.81
C ILE A 274 15.28 11.28 4.67
N ASP A 275 15.96 10.26 5.21
CA ASP A 275 17.41 10.10 5.09
C ASP A 275 17.78 9.64 3.68
N PRO A 276 18.49 10.44 2.87
CA PRO A 276 18.78 10.13 1.48
C PRO A 276 19.71 8.92 1.33
N GLU A 277 20.62 8.69 2.27
CA GLU A 277 21.52 7.54 2.23
C GLU A 277 20.75 6.23 2.45
N SER A 278 19.88 6.20 3.46
CA SER A 278 18.97 5.07 3.69
C SER A 278 18.04 4.83 2.51
N ALA A 279 17.51 5.88 1.88
CA ALA A 279 16.59 5.78 0.75
C ALA A 279 17.29 5.14 -0.47
N ARG A 280 18.49 5.59 -0.81
CA ARG A 280 19.31 5.02 -1.89
C ARG A 280 19.71 3.58 -1.58
N LYS A 281 20.18 3.31 -0.36
CA LYS A 281 20.60 1.96 0.02
C LYS A 281 19.44 0.96 0.02
N LEU A 282 18.26 1.36 0.50
CA LEU A 282 17.04 0.58 0.41
C LEU A 282 16.70 0.27 -1.05
N TRP A 283 16.77 1.26 -1.93
CA TRP A 283 16.48 1.09 -3.36
C TRP A 283 17.40 0.07 -4.03
N ASP A 284 18.72 0.23 -3.87
CA ASP A 284 19.72 -0.66 -4.48
C ASP A 284 19.51 -2.11 -4.03
N LEU A 285 19.31 -2.32 -2.72
CA LEU A 285 19.01 -3.64 -2.16
C LEU A 285 17.68 -4.19 -2.65
N SER A 286 16.66 -3.34 -2.81
CA SER A 286 15.34 -3.77 -3.27
C SER A 286 15.41 -4.25 -4.71
N CYS A 287 16.09 -3.53 -5.61
CA CYS A 287 16.30 -3.97 -7.00
C CYS A 287 16.97 -5.35 -7.05
N GLN A 288 18.05 -5.55 -6.29
CA GLN A 288 18.74 -6.83 -6.19
C GLN A 288 17.80 -7.93 -5.66
N ALA A 289 17.04 -7.64 -4.60
CA ALA A 289 16.15 -8.60 -3.95
C ALA A 289 15.01 -9.05 -4.88
N VAL A 290 14.43 -8.13 -5.65
CA VAL A 290 13.31 -8.46 -6.55
C VAL A 290 13.75 -8.86 -7.95
N GLY A 291 15.03 -8.73 -8.30
CA GLY A 291 15.58 -9.01 -9.63
C GLY A 291 15.18 -7.99 -10.68
N LEU A 292 15.43 -6.70 -10.40
CA LEU A 292 15.34 -5.58 -11.34
C LEU A 292 16.72 -5.02 -11.67
#